data_AF-U5MTT2-F1
#
_entry.id   AF-U5MTT2-F1
#
_cell.length_a   1.000
_cell.length_b   1.000
_cell.length_c   1.000
_cell.angle_alpha   90.00
_cell.angle_beta   90.00
_cell.angle_gamma   90.00
#
_symmetry.space_group_name_H-M   'P 1'
#
loop_
_entity.id
_entity.type
_entity.pdbx_description
1 polymer ?
#
loop_
_entity_poly.entity_id
_entity_poly.type
_entity_poly.pdbx_seq_one_letter_code
_entity_poly.pdbx_strand_id
1 'polypeptide(L)'
;MGLPVLIMGESGAGKSASLREFEIDQVGIFNIAGKPLPFRKKLNRYNNVNYDRILKSLKTPKLKCYVIDDSQYLMAFEMFDRAKETGYNKFTDMALNFRNLIQFIITGTPDDVIVYFLHHIETTPEGKIKAKTVGKMLDEKLTLEGLFSIVLLCKTDGERHYFETQSDGYTTCKSPMEMFEKEIDNDLKMVDKTIREYYEFESEDK
;
A
#
# COMPACT_ATOMS: atom_id res chain seq x y z
N MET A 1 1.24 -15.84 -7.98
CA MET A 1 2.05 -15.04 -7.05
C MET A 1 1.18 -13.92 -6.54
N GLY A 2 1.10 -13.70 -5.22
CA GLY A 2 0.23 -12.64 -4.69
C GLY A 2 0.63 -11.25 -5.19
N LEU A 3 -0.34 -10.35 -5.19
CA LEU A 3 -0.24 -9.07 -5.87
C LEU A 3 -0.12 -7.92 -4.85
N PRO A 4 1.07 -7.33 -4.66
CA PRO A 4 1.18 -6.07 -3.94
C PRO A 4 0.75 -4.90 -4.83
N VAL A 5 -0.06 -4.00 -4.28
CA VAL A 5 -0.53 -2.77 -4.96
C VAL A 5 -0.19 -1.57 -4.10
N LEU A 6 0.40 -0.53 -4.69
CA LEU A 6 0.79 0.68 -3.95
C LEU A 6 -0.24 1.80 -4.15
N ILE A 7 -0.81 2.30 -3.05
CA ILE A 7 -1.71 3.46 -3.06
C ILE A 7 -1.00 4.59 -2.32
N MET A 8 -0.42 5.49 -3.09
CA MET A 8 0.32 6.65 -2.61
C MET A 8 -0.62 7.83 -2.31
N GLY A 9 -0.18 8.79 -1.50
CA GLY A 9 -0.84 10.08 -1.37
C GLY A 9 -0.44 10.85 -0.12
N GLU A 10 -0.75 12.14 -0.09
CA GLU A 10 -0.48 13.00 1.06
C GLU A 10 -1.31 12.61 2.30
N SER A 11 -0.91 13.15 3.45
CA SER A 11 -1.81 13.16 4.60
C SER A 11 -3.08 13.95 4.26
N GLY A 12 -4.25 13.43 4.64
CA GLY A 12 -5.54 14.05 4.30
C GLY A 12 -6.04 13.81 2.87
N ALA A 13 -5.26 13.15 2.00
CA ALA A 13 -5.66 12.94 0.60
C ALA A 13 -6.81 11.93 0.40
N GLY A 14 -7.23 11.20 1.44
CA GLY A 14 -8.34 10.23 1.36
C GLY A 14 -7.92 8.75 1.28
N LYS A 15 -6.64 8.40 1.50
CA LYS A 15 -6.15 7.01 1.41
C LYS A 15 -6.98 6.03 2.24
N SER A 16 -7.08 6.21 3.56
CA SER A 16 -7.87 5.32 4.41
C SER A 16 -9.36 5.43 4.13
N ALA A 17 -9.86 6.60 3.68
CA ALA A 17 -11.27 6.80 3.36
C ALA A 17 -11.74 5.94 2.17
N SER A 18 -10.84 5.60 1.25
CA SER A 18 -11.11 4.72 0.11
C SER A 18 -11.61 3.33 0.47
N LEU A 19 -11.43 2.90 1.73
CA LEU A 19 -11.84 1.59 2.23
C LEU A 19 -13.35 1.51 2.56
N ARG A 20 -14.07 2.63 2.55
CA ARG A 20 -15.44 2.76 3.07
C ARG A 20 -16.47 1.83 2.41
N GLU A 21 -16.25 1.44 1.16
CA GLU A 21 -17.20 0.62 0.40
C GLU A 21 -17.04 -0.88 0.63
N PHE A 22 -15.91 -1.34 1.21
CA PHE A 22 -15.75 -2.74 1.59
C PHE A 22 -16.75 -3.18 2.64
N GLU A 23 -17.07 -4.48 2.65
CA GLU A 23 -17.77 -5.13 3.75
C GLU A 23 -16.80 -5.82 4.72
N ILE A 24 -17.29 -6.14 5.91
CA ILE A 24 -16.47 -6.60 7.06
C ILE A 24 -15.66 -7.88 6.76
N ASP A 25 -16.19 -8.74 5.90
CA ASP A 25 -15.63 -10.03 5.49
C ASP A 25 -14.88 -9.97 4.14
N GLN A 26 -14.81 -8.79 3.51
CA GLN A 26 -14.16 -8.62 2.22
C GLN A 26 -12.69 -8.19 2.35
N VAL A 27 -12.31 -7.53 3.45
CA VAL A 27 -10.97 -6.95 3.62
C VAL A 27 -10.42 -7.12 5.04
N GLY A 28 -9.14 -7.47 5.15
CA GLY A 28 -8.39 -7.46 6.40
C GLY A 28 -7.44 -6.27 6.48
N ILE A 29 -7.57 -5.43 7.51
CA ILE A 29 -6.75 -4.21 7.65
C ILE A 29 -5.67 -4.40 8.73
N PHE A 30 -4.41 -4.18 8.36
CA PHE A 30 -3.30 -3.98 9.27
C PHE A 30 -3.11 -2.49 9.50
N ASN A 31 -3.71 -1.97 10.57
CA ASN A 31 -3.66 -0.56 10.95
C ASN A 31 -2.43 -0.28 11.82
N ILE A 32 -1.39 0.28 11.22
CA ILE A 32 -0.07 0.44 11.83
C ILE A 32 -0.10 1.44 12.97
N ALA A 33 -0.75 2.60 12.80
CA ALA A 33 -0.88 3.61 13.84
C ALA A 33 -2.04 3.39 14.82
N GLY A 34 -2.90 2.40 14.56
CA GLY A 34 -4.08 2.14 15.41
C GLY A 34 -5.14 3.26 15.39
N LYS A 35 -5.06 4.19 14.43
CA LYS A 35 -6.00 5.32 14.30
C LYS A 35 -7.41 4.82 13.97
N PRO A 36 -8.48 5.48 14.43
CA PRO A 36 -9.83 5.20 13.96
C PRO A 36 -9.93 5.38 12.44
N LEU A 37 -10.71 4.51 11.77
CA LEU A 37 -11.03 4.69 10.36
C LEU A 37 -11.90 5.95 10.18
N PRO A 38 -11.73 6.73 9.11
CA PRO A 38 -12.41 8.02 8.92
C PRO A 38 -13.87 7.89 8.44
N PHE A 39 -14.52 6.76 8.73
CA PHE A 39 -15.90 6.46 8.34
C PHE A 39 -16.59 5.57 9.37
N ARG A 40 -17.93 5.51 9.31
CA ARG A 40 -18.77 4.83 10.32
C ARG A 40 -18.79 3.31 10.19
N LYS A 41 -18.64 2.77 8.97
CA LYS A 41 -18.68 1.33 8.70
C LYS A 41 -17.57 0.61 9.48
N LYS A 42 -17.90 -0.55 10.08
CA LYS A 42 -16.94 -1.36 10.84
C LYS A 42 -16.31 -2.40 9.92
N LEU A 43 -14.99 -2.39 9.85
CA LEU A 43 -14.19 -3.37 9.11
C LEU A 43 -13.26 -4.11 10.07
N ASN A 44 -12.91 -5.35 9.72
CA ASN A 44 -11.97 -6.16 10.48
C ASN A 44 -10.57 -5.54 10.40
N ARG A 45 -10.01 -5.18 11.57
CA ARG A 45 -8.68 -4.58 11.65
C ARG A 45 -7.87 -5.09 12.84
N TYR A 46 -6.57 -5.21 12.63
CA TYR A 46 -5.58 -5.31 13.69
C TYR A 46 -4.92 -3.94 13.85
N ASN A 47 -4.85 -3.42 15.08
CA ASN A 47 -4.21 -2.14 15.37
C ASN A 47 -2.78 -2.35 15.89
N ASN A 48 -1.90 -1.36 15.71
CA ASN A 48 -0.53 -1.34 16.22
C ASN A 48 0.28 -2.57 15.75
N VAL A 49 0.16 -2.88 14.46
CA VAL A 49 0.71 -4.09 13.84
C VAL A 49 2.15 -3.84 13.39
N ASN A 50 3.03 -4.82 13.57
CA ASN A 50 4.40 -4.82 13.07
C ASN A 50 4.59 -5.85 11.92
N TYR A 51 5.79 -5.85 11.32
CA TYR A 51 6.14 -6.78 10.23
C TYR A 51 5.82 -8.24 10.57
N ASP A 52 6.23 -8.73 11.75
CA ASP A 52 6.03 -10.12 12.16
C ASP A 52 4.56 -10.54 12.16
N ARG A 53 3.68 -9.68 12.67
CA ARG A 53 2.25 -9.97 12.72
C ARG A 53 1.63 -9.95 11.33
N ILE A 54 2.06 -9.07 10.44
CA ILE A 54 1.63 -9.04 9.03
C ILE A 54 2.05 -10.36 8.35
N LEU A 55 3.33 -10.71 8.41
CA LEU A 55 3.87 -11.93 7.79
C LEU A 55 3.17 -13.19 8.29
N LYS A 56 2.97 -13.31 9.61
CA LYS A 56 2.23 -14.45 10.21
C LYS A 56 0.79 -14.54 9.70
N SER A 57 0.12 -13.40 9.54
CA SER A 57 -1.27 -13.36 9.08
C SER A 57 -1.38 -13.71 7.59
N LEU A 58 -0.44 -13.22 6.78
CA LEU A 58 -0.42 -13.45 5.34
C LEU A 58 0.13 -14.83 4.95
N LYS A 59 0.83 -15.54 5.85
CA LYS A 59 1.28 -16.92 5.61
C LYS A 59 0.13 -17.91 5.47
N THR A 60 -1.00 -17.65 6.11
CA THR A 60 -2.23 -18.44 6.01
C THR A 60 -3.41 -17.50 5.85
N PRO A 61 -3.54 -16.85 4.68
CA PRO A 61 -4.54 -15.82 4.48
C PRO A 61 -5.95 -16.45 4.49
N LYS A 62 -6.88 -15.81 5.22
CA LYS A 62 -8.29 -16.21 5.28
C LYS A 62 -9.18 -15.42 4.32
N LEU A 63 -8.70 -14.26 3.87
CA LEU A 63 -9.33 -13.36 2.91
C LEU A 63 -8.46 -13.25 1.65
N LYS A 64 -9.03 -12.67 0.60
CA LYS A 64 -8.35 -12.41 -0.68
C LYS A 64 -7.87 -10.96 -0.84
N CYS A 65 -8.28 -10.07 0.06
CA CYS A 65 -7.87 -8.67 0.07
C CYS A 65 -7.38 -8.25 1.46
N TYR A 66 -6.19 -7.63 1.49
CA TYR A 66 -5.62 -7.05 2.70
C TYR A 66 -5.10 -5.64 2.44
N VAL A 67 -5.10 -4.82 3.49
CA VAL A 67 -4.61 -3.44 3.43
C VAL A 67 -3.63 -3.19 4.57
N ILE A 68 -2.50 -2.57 4.27
CA ILE A 68 -1.52 -2.09 5.24
C ILE A 68 -1.68 -0.56 5.33
N ASP A 69 -2.28 -0.08 6.42
CA ASP A 69 -2.67 1.33 6.63
C ASP A 69 -1.96 1.97 7.83
N ASP A 70 -0.99 2.88 7.66
CA ASP A 70 -0.23 3.12 6.44
C ASP A 70 1.11 2.37 6.51
N SER A 71 1.53 1.85 5.38
CA SER A 71 2.75 1.06 5.24
C SER A 71 4.03 1.87 5.42
N GLN A 72 4.00 3.19 5.21
CA GLN A 72 5.18 4.06 5.43
C GLN A 72 5.55 4.09 6.93
N TYR A 73 4.57 4.03 7.82
CA TYR A 73 4.80 4.02 9.25
C TYR A 73 5.47 2.76 9.78
N LEU A 74 5.47 1.64 9.03
CA LEU A 74 6.27 0.48 9.42
C LEU A 74 7.77 0.85 9.53
N MET A 75 8.27 1.63 8.57
CA MET A 75 9.64 2.12 8.58
C MET A 75 9.82 3.28 9.57
N ALA A 76 8.86 4.21 9.63
CA ALA A 76 8.96 5.37 10.51
C ALA A 76 8.98 4.94 11.99
N PHE A 77 8.10 4.04 12.40
CA PHE A 77 8.02 3.58 13.79
C PHE A 77 9.25 2.76 14.16
N GLU A 78 9.74 1.89 13.28
CA GLU A 78 11.01 1.19 13.52
C GLU A 78 12.17 2.18 13.73
N MET A 79 12.22 3.28 12.97
CA MET A 79 13.21 4.35 13.15
C MET A 79 13.06 5.05 14.50
N PHE A 80 11.83 5.36 14.92
CA PHE A 80 11.57 6.04 16.20
C PHE A 80 11.89 5.14 17.40
N ASP A 81 11.52 3.86 17.34
CA ASP A 81 11.81 2.88 18.38
C ASP A 81 13.32 2.71 18.58
N ARG A 82 14.09 2.84 17.49
CA ARG A 82 15.55 2.73 17.44
C ARG A 82 16.25 4.10 17.36
N ALA A 83 15.58 5.18 17.80
CA ALA A 83 16.10 6.54 17.66
C ALA A 83 17.45 6.75 18.41
N LYS A 84 17.63 6.07 19.54
CA LYS A 84 18.86 6.14 20.36
C LYS A 84 20.00 5.24 19.86
N GLU A 85 19.74 4.34 18.91
CA GLU A 85 20.78 3.49 18.34
C GLU A 85 21.71 4.30 17.43
N THR A 86 23.01 4.14 17.64
CA THR A 86 24.07 4.75 16.83
C THR A 86 24.49 3.85 15.67
N GLY A 87 24.88 4.44 14.55
CA GLY A 87 25.37 3.72 13.37
C GLY A 87 24.31 3.51 12.29
N TYR A 88 24.75 3.00 11.13
CA TYR A 88 23.92 2.91 9.93
C TYR A 88 23.15 1.59 9.79
N ASN A 89 23.53 0.54 10.52
CA ASN A 89 22.93 -0.80 10.39
C ASN A 89 21.41 -0.80 10.57
N LYS A 90 20.87 0.06 11.44
CA LYS A 90 19.42 0.19 11.61
C LYS A 90 18.68 0.57 10.32
N PHE A 91 19.28 1.41 9.47
CA PHE A 91 18.67 1.79 8.18
C PHE A 91 18.75 0.64 7.18
N THR A 92 19.81 -0.17 7.23
CA THR A 92 19.92 -1.41 6.46
C THR A 92 18.84 -2.40 6.87
N ASP A 93 18.65 -2.61 8.18
CA ASP A 93 17.62 -3.52 8.70
C ASP A 93 16.21 -3.07 8.27
N MET A 94 15.89 -1.78 8.44
CA MET A 94 14.60 -1.20 8.00
C MET A 94 14.35 -1.41 6.51
N ALA A 95 15.36 -1.17 5.67
CA ALA A 95 15.28 -1.38 4.22
C ALA A 95 15.04 -2.86 3.89
N LEU A 96 15.75 -3.77 4.56
CA LEU A 96 15.57 -5.21 4.39
C LEU A 96 14.20 -5.69 4.85
N ASN A 97 13.71 -5.23 6.01
CA ASN A 97 12.40 -5.59 6.55
C ASN A 97 11.28 -5.23 5.56
N PHE A 98 11.29 -3.99 5.05
CA PHE A 98 10.27 -3.53 4.10
C PHE A 98 10.34 -4.27 2.76
N ARG A 99 11.55 -4.43 2.20
CA ARG A 99 11.76 -5.21 0.96
C ARG A 99 11.32 -6.67 1.13
N ASN A 100 11.65 -7.30 2.26
CA ASN A 100 11.31 -8.70 2.54
C ASN A 100 9.80 -8.88 2.71
N LEU A 101 9.09 -7.91 3.25
CA LEU A 101 7.63 -7.92 3.31
C LEU A 101 7.01 -7.95 1.90
N ILE A 102 7.45 -7.06 1.01
CA ILE A 102 6.96 -7.03 -0.38
C ILE A 102 7.30 -8.34 -1.09
N GLN A 103 8.55 -8.80 -0.96
CA GLN A 103 8.99 -10.07 -1.54
C GLN A 103 8.15 -11.24 -1.04
N PHE A 104 7.88 -11.29 0.26
CA PHE A 104 7.06 -12.33 0.87
C PHE A 104 5.63 -12.31 0.31
N ILE A 105 5.02 -11.15 0.11
CA ILE A 105 3.68 -11.08 -0.50
C ILE A 105 3.72 -11.70 -1.90
N ILE A 106 4.69 -11.32 -2.71
CA ILE A 106 4.84 -11.80 -4.09
C ILE A 106 5.04 -13.33 -4.14
N THR A 107 5.95 -13.88 -3.33
CA THR A 107 6.32 -15.30 -3.42
C THR A 107 5.62 -16.23 -2.43
N GLY A 108 5.07 -15.68 -1.35
CA GLY A 108 4.60 -16.43 -0.18
C GLY A 108 3.09 -16.34 0.06
N THR A 109 2.35 -15.61 -0.78
CA THR A 109 0.88 -15.57 -0.74
C THR A 109 0.28 -16.12 -2.04
N PRO A 110 -0.95 -16.68 -2.01
CA PRO A 110 -1.67 -17.14 -3.20
C PRO A 110 -1.79 -16.04 -4.26
N ASP A 111 -1.89 -16.45 -5.53
CA ASP A 111 -1.98 -15.54 -6.68
C ASP A 111 -3.18 -14.60 -6.68
N ASP A 112 -4.32 -15.07 -6.17
CA ASP A 112 -5.55 -14.31 -6.06
C ASP A 112 -5.63 -13.40 -4.81
N VAL A 113 -4.56 -13.35 -4.00
CA VAL A 113 -4.46 -12.47 -2.83
C VAL A 113 -3.82 -11.13 -3.23
N ILE A 114 -4.57 -10.05 -3.01
CA ILE A 114 -4.12 -8.68 -3.23
C ILE A 114 -3.82 -8.03 -1.89
N VAL A 115 -2.65 -7.38 -1.78
CA VAL A 115 -2.24 -6.63 -0.59
C VAL A 115 -1.95 -5.18 -0.96
N TYR A 116 -2.81 -4.28 -0.50
CA TYR A 116 -2.68 -2.84 -0.72
C TYR A 116 -1.78 -2.18 0.32
N PHE A 117 -0.85 -1.37 -0.14
CA PHE A 117 0.03 -0.55 0.66
C PHE A 117 -0.49 0.89 0.59
N LEU A 118 -1.18 1.36 1.63
CA LEU A 118 -1.46 2.79 1.74
C LEU A 118 -0.16 3.46 2.17
N HIS A 119 0.34 4.43 1.41
CA HIS A 119 1.70 4.94 1.59
C HIS A 119 1.75 6.46 1.48
N HIS A 120 2.53 7.09 2.34
CA HIS A 120 2.80 8.53 2.24
C HIS A 120 3.78 8.82 1.11
N ILE A 121 3.64 9.99 0.49
CA ILE A 121 4.57 10.47 -0.53
C ILE A 121 5.53 11.51 0.03
N GLU A 122 6.55 11.81 -0.76
CA GLU A 122 7.36 13.01 -0.66
C GLU A 122 7.58 13.61 -2.05
N THR A 123 7.90 14.90 -2.07
CA THR A 123 8.24 15.63 -3.29
C THR A 123 9.75 15.83 -3.35
N THR A 124 10.39 15.43 -4.46
CA THR A 124 11.82 15.66 -4.67
C THR A 124 12.11 17.13 -4.95
N PRO A 125 13.38 17.58 -4.85
CA PRO A 125 13.76 18.95 -5.22
C PRO A 125 13.38 19.33 -6.66
N GLU A 126 13.29 18.36 -7.56
CA GLU A 126 12.90 18.53 -8.97
C GLU A 126 11.38 18.52 -9.17
N GLY A 127 10.59 18.45 -8.08
CA GLY A 127 9.13 18.46 -8.13
C GLY A 127 8.49 17.12 -8.44
N LYS A 128 9.25 16.01 -8.42
CA LYS A 128 8.69 14.67 -8.64
C LYS A 128 8.05 14.13 -7.37
N ILE A 129 6.94 13.41 -7.51
CA ILE A 129 6.24 12.74 -6.43
C ILE A 129 6.68 11.27 -6.40
N LYS A 130 7.18 10.81 -5.25
CA LYS A 130 7.58 9.43 -5.01
C LYS A 130 7.10 8.92 -3.64
N ALA A 131 7.15 7.61 -3.44
CA ALA A 131 6.90 6.97 -2.16
C ALA A 131 7.93 7.45 -1.12
N LYS A 132 7.45 7.86 0.05
CA LYS A 132 8.29 8.36 1.15
C LYS A 132 8.99 7.22 1.86
N THR A 133 10.32 7.22 1.85
CA THR A 133 11.11 6.16 2.48
C THR A 133 11.85 6.64 3.73
N VAL A 134 12.55 5.71 4.41
CA VAL A 134 13.42 6.03 5.54
C VAL A 134 14.81 5.44 5.28
N GLY A 135 15.83 6.30 5.31
CA GLY A 135 17.23 5.91 5.14
C GLY A 135 17.67 5.80 3.68
N LYS A 136 18.95 6.09 3.43
CA LYS A 136 19.51 6.19 2.08
C LYS A 136 19.52 4.90 1.28
N MET A 137 19.65 3.74 1.95
CA MET A 137 19.72 2.46 1.24
C MET A 137 18.43 2.19 0.46
N LEU A 138 17.28 2.36 1.12
CA LEU A 138 16.00 2.16 0.44
C LEU A 138 15.76 3.28 -0.58
N ASP A 139 16.05 4.54 -0.19
CA ASP A 139 15.72 5.69 -1.03
C ASP A 139 16.54 5.82 -2.32
N GLU A 140 17.85 5.58 -2.24
CA GLU A 140 18.80 5.81 -3.34
C GLU A 140 19.12 4.55 -4.15
N LYS A 141 19.02 3.36 -3.54
CA LYS A 141 19.44 2.09 -4.17
C LYS A 141 18.28 1.26 -4.69
N LEU A 142 17.05 1.58 -4.28
CA LEU A 142 15.86 0.86 -4.71
C LEU A 142 14.77 1.83 -5.16
N THR A 143 14.33 1.70 -6.41
CA THR A 143 13.09 2.35 -6.84
C THR A 143 11.92 1.56 -6.27
N LEU A 144 11.41 1.98 -5.11
CA LEU A 144 10.42 1.22 -4.35
C LEU A 144 9.17 0.90 -5.17
N GLU A 145 8.64 1.90 -5.88
CA GLU A 145 7.47 1.79 -6.75
C GLU A 145 7.72 0.83 -7.93
N GLY A 146 8.99 0.59 -8.27
CA GLY A 146 9.42 -0.41 -9.24
C GLY A 146 9.07 -1.85 -8.84
N LEU A 147 8.83 -2.12 -7.54
CA LEU A 147 8.45 -3.43 -7.03
C LEU A 147 6.95 -3.74 -7.15
N PHE A 148 6.14 -2.77 -7.55
CA PHE A 148 4.70 -2.90 -7.71
C PHE A 148 4.35 -2.84 -9.19
N SER A 149 3.40 -3.64 -9.66
CA SER A 149 2.86 -3.50 -11.02
C SER A 149 1.84 -2.38 -11.12
N ILE A 150 1.14 -2.09 -10.02
CA ILE A 150 0.11 -1.05 -9.90
C ILE A 150 0.49 -0.08 -8.79
N VAL A 151 0.54 1.20 -9.16
CA VAL A 151 0.82 2.33 -8.28
C VAL A 151 -0.21 3.42 -8.59
N LEU A 152 -1.10 3.70 -7.66
CA LEU A 152 -2.12 4.75 -7.78
C LEU A 152 -1.80 5.90 -6.83
N LEU A 153 -2.15 7.13 -7.20
CA LEU A 153 -1.97 8.31 -6.36
C LEU A 153 -3.32 8.89 -5.92
N CYS A 154 -3.58 8.81 -4.63
CA CYS A 154 -4.71 9.44 -3.96
C CYS A 154 -4.48 10.95 -3.88
N LYS A 155 -5.38 11.73 -4.47
CA LYS A 155 -5.35 13.19 -4.54
C LYS A 155 -6.66 13.78 -4.04
N THR A 156 -6.62 15.08 -3.74
CA THR A 156 -7.80 15.88 -3.45
C THR A 156 -7.63 17.27 -4.05
N ASP A 157 -8.73 17.84 -4.54
CA ASP A 157 -8.84 19.23 -4.98
C ASP A 157 -9.47 20.13 -3.90
N GLY A 158 -9.74 19.58 -2.71
CA GLY A 158 -10.42 20.25 -1.60
C GLY A 158 -11.93 20.00 -1.56
N GLU A 159 -12.53 19.46 -2.62
CA GLU A 159 -13.95 19.12 -2.68
C GLU A 159 -14.17 17.61 -2.71
N ARG A 160 -13.38 16.90 -3.54
CA ARG A 160 -13.43 15.45 -3.68
C ARG A 160 -12.08 14.79 -3.46
N HIS A 161 -12.13 13.47 -3.28
CA HIS A 161 -10.95 12.59 -3.27
C HIS A 161 -11.03 11.66 -4.48
N TYR A 162 -9.90 11.43 -5.14
CA TYR A 162 -9.82 10.58 -6.33
C TYR A 162 -8.46 9.88 -6.43
N PHE A 163 -8.36 8.87 -7.29
CA PHE A 163 -7.10 8.23 -7.63
C PHE A 163 -6.66 8.61 -9.04
N GLU A 164 -5.43 9.07 -9.19
CA GLU A 164 -4.72 9.17 -10.46
C GLU A 164 -4.01 7.83 -10.73
N THR A 165 -4.18 7.28 -11.91
CA THR A 165 -3.82 5.89 -12.22
C THR A 165 -2.65 5.76 -13.19
N GLN A 166 -2.33 6.82 -13.94
CA GLN A 166 -1.20 6.88 -14.87
C GLN A 166 -0.33 8.10 -14.59
N SER A 167 0.98 7.95 -14.80
CA SER A 167 1.95 9.03 -14.64
C SER A 167 1.70 10.18 -15.60
N ASP A 168 1.84 11.41 -15.09
CA ASP A 168 1.90 12.65 -15.86
C ASP A 168 3.34 13.08 -16.20
N GLY A 169 4.33 12.22 -15.91
CA GLY A 169 5.76 12.50 -16.03
C GLY A 169 6.42 13.02 -14.74
N TYR A 170 5.62 13.41 -13.75
CA TYR A 170 6.08 13.89 -12.43
C TYR A 170 5.69 12.95 -11.30
N THR A 171 4.70 12.08 -11.49
CA THR A 171 4.30 11.03 -10.55
C THR A 171 4.85 9.66 -10.95
N THR A 172 4.96 8.73 -10.00
CA THR A 172 5.33 7.32 -10.26
C THR A 172 4.12 6.41 -10.51
N CYS A 173 2.94 7.00 -10.76
CA CYS A 173 1.70 6.28 -11.02
C CYS A 173 1.83 5.36 -12.25
N LYS A 174 1.29 4.16 -12.13
CA LYS A 174 1.21 3.20 -13.23
C LYS A 174 0.13 2.18 -12.96
N SER A 175 -0.54 1.79 -14.02
CA SER A 175 -1.42 0.63 -14.07
C SER A 175 -1.21 -0.05 -15.42
N PRO A 176 -1.56 -1.33 -15.56
CA PRO A 176 -1.67 -1.96 -16.87
C PRO A 176 -2.54 -1.14 -17.83
N MET A 177 -2.21 -1.24 -19.11
CA MET A 177 -2.97 -0.57 -20.17
C MET A 177 -4.42 -1.03 -20.13
N GLU A 178 -5.34 -0.11 -20.38
CA GLU A 178 -6.80 -0.36 -20.46
C GLU A 178 -7.46 -0.76 -19.14
N MET A 179 -6.70 -0.90 -18.04
CA MET A 179 -7.26 -1.28 -16.73
C MET A 179 -8.12 -0.18 -16.10
N PHE A 180 -7.68 1.08 -16.18
CA PHE A 180 -8.36 2.20 -15.54
C PHE A 180 -8.39 3.43 -16.44
N GLU A 181 -9.42 4.25 -16.27
CA GLU A 181 -9.39 5.65 -16.70
C GLU A 181 -8.33 6.43 -15.92
N LYS A 182 -7.95 7.60 -16.43
CA LYS A 182 -6.86 8.42 -15.86
C LYS A 182 -7.12 8.88 -14.43
N GLU A 183 -8.37 9.23 -14.16
CA GLU A 183 -8.86 9.53 -12.82
C GLU A 183 -10.04 8.63 -12.53
N ILE A 184 -10.03 8.02 -11.35
CA ILE A 184 -11.11 7.17 -10.86
C ILE A 184 -11.53 7.61 -9.45
N ASP A 185 -12.73 7.21 -9.05
CA ASP A 185 -13.23 7.49 -7.70
C ASP A 185 -12.29 6.95 -6.62
N ASN A 186 -12.23 7.64 -5.49
CA ASN A 186 -11.54 7.18 -4.29
C ASN A 186 -12.28 6.00 -3.65
N ASP A 187 -12.28 4.85 -4.31
CA ASP A 187 -12.92 3.62 -3.90
C ASP A 187 -11.99 2.44 -4.17
N LEU A 188 -11.37 1.92 -3.11
CA LEU A 188 -10.43 0.82 -3.22
C LEU A 188 -11.14 -0.52 -3.47
N LYS A 189 -12.44 -0.63 -3.20
CA LYS A 189 -13.22 -1.83 -3.55
C LYS A 189 -13.46 -1.91 -5.05
N MET A 190 -13.76 -0.78 -5.68
CA MET A 190 -13.85 -0.70 -7.14
C MET A 190 -12.49 -1.07 -7.77
N VAL A 191 -11.40 -0.49 -7.27
CA VAL A 191 -10.03 -0.86 -7.70
C VAL A 191 -9.78 -2.36 -7.55
N ASP A 192 -10.12 -2.96 -6.41
CA ASP A 192 -9.94 -4.40 -6.17
C ASP A 192 -10.69 -5.26 -7.17
N LYS A 193 -11.96 -4.92 -7.41
CA LYS A 193 -12.79 -5.61 -8.40
C LYS A 193 -12.17 -5.52 -9.79
N THR A 194 -11.80 -4.32 -10.24
CA THR A 194 -11.23 -4.12 -11.59
C THR A 194 -9.90 -4.86 -11.76
N ILE A 195 -9.05 -4.91 -10.74
CA ILE A 195 -7.79 -5.67 -10.78
C ILE A 195 -8.07 -7.17 -10.94
N ARG A 196 -9.04 -7.70 -10.18
CA ARG A 196 -9.43 -9.12 -10.28
C ARG A 196 -9.99 -9.47 -11.64
N GLU A 197 -10.83 -8.62 -12.20
CA GLU A 197 -11.39 -8.78 -13.54
C GLU A 197 -10.30 -8.76 -14.61
N TYR A 198 -9.36 -7.80 -14.53
CA TYR A 198 -8.28 -7.66 -15.50
C TYR A 198 -7.32 -8.87 -15.51
N TYR A 199 -7.02 -9.43 -14.34
CA TYR A 199 -6.13 -10.59 -14.22
C TYR A 199 -6.87 -11.94 -14.16
N GLU A 200 -8.18 -11.93 -14.35
CA GLU A 200 -9.03 -13.13 -14.32
C GLU A 200 -8.89 -13.95 -13.02
N PHE A 201 -8.70 -13.30 -11.87
CA PHE A 201 -8.54 -13.98 -10.57
C PHE A 201 -9.79 -14.74 -10.12
N GLU A 202 -10.95 -14.50 -10.73
CA GLU A 202 -12.20 -15.20 -10.43
C GLU A 202 -12.43 -16.45 -11.31
N SER A 203 -11.53 -16.78 -12.24
CA SER A 203 -11.74 -17.87 -13.20
C SER A 203 -10.99 -19.17 -12.86
N GLU A 204 -11.33 -19.82 -11.74
CA GLU A 204 -11.12 -21.27 -11.57
C GLU A 204 -12.32 -21.93 -10.87
N ASP A 205 -13.48 -21.83 -11.51
CA ASP A 205 -14.58 -22.81 -11.41
C ASP A 205 -14.87 -23.34 -12.84
N LYS A 206 -13.91 -24.05 -13.44
CA LYS A 206 -14.12 -24.86 -14.65
C LYS A 206 -13.60 -26.28 -14.47
#